data_AF-A0A2S7JAS0-F1
#
_entry.id   AF-A0A2S7JAS0-F1
#
_cell.length_a   1.000
_cell.length_b   1.000
_cell.length_c   1.000
_cell.angle_alpha   90.00
_cell.angle_beta   90.00
_cell.angle_gamma   90.00
#
_symmetry.space_group_name_H-M   'P 1'
#
loop_
_entity.id
_entity.type
_entity.pdbx_description
1 polymer ?
#
loop_
_entity_poly.entity_id
_entity_poly.type
_entity_poly.pdbx_seq_one_letter_code
_entity_poly.pdbx_strand_id
1 'polypeptide(L)'
;MELLPHVRLLRALAAVAQAGSSQRAATLLHVAQSSVVRAVQQLEAALGSPMFERGGRGMQPTPRGRQLALRATRALQLLADADRHRTRSAAVWHHSPLALGVAARHLQVLQALVDTGSEGRAAQQLGVSQPAVHQSLQQLEHMAAASLFIRARSGLRLDEAGEGLLLASKLAQAELRQAVDEWPEPGAALQGRLVIGTLPFSTTVLLAPAVEQLLAQQPGVQLVLIDGTFDALVAQLRHAELDCIVGALRNTPPSADLSQEVLFEDRLAVVARAGHPLAQRRRLGWAALRTAQWVMPMPNTPAEKAFAQMLQAAGLPAPAGQVRANSALMMQAMLQDSDRLALMSPRQVAREMAAGLLVELPLPVQHAPRQIGAMWRTSYLPTPAAAQWQGILRQVGLALDGGR
;
A
#
# COMPACT_ATOMS: atom_id res chain seq x y z
N MET A 1 -8.89 -14.58 13.21
CA MET A 1 -8.88 -13.95 14.55
C MET A 1 -8.86 -12.44 14.35
N GLU A 2 -9.63 -11.67 15.12
CA GLU A 2 -9.58 -10.20 15.04
C GLU A 2 -9.00 -9.60 16.32
N LEU A 3 -8.00 -8.74 16.20
CA LEU A 3 -7.34 -8.09 17.34
C LEU A 3 -7.92 -6.71 17.69
N LEU A 4 -8.68 -6.10 16.77
CA LEU A 4 -9.27 -4.76 16.97
C LEU A 4 -10.21 -4.67 18.19
N PRO A 5 -11.09 -5.66 18.48
CA PRO A 5 -11.90 -5.67 19.71
C PRO A 5 -11.03 -5.68 20.99
N HIS A 6 -9.82 -6.20 20.91
CA HIS A 6 -8.90 -6.38 22.04
C HIS A 6 -7.92 -5.22 22.25
N VAL A 7 -8.04 -4.08 21.53
CA VAL A 7 -7.18 -2.88 21.69
C VAL A 7 -6.93 -2.49 23.16
N ARG A 8 -7.95 -2.59 24.02
CA ARG A 8 -7.81 -2.32 25.47
C ARG A 8 -6.86 -3.28 26.19
N LEU A 9 -6.87 -4.56 25.82
CA LEU A 9 -6.00 -5.59 26.39
C LEU A 9 -4.57 -5.49 25.81
N LEU A 10 -4.45 -5.13 24.53
CA LEU A 10 -3.17 -4.93 23.85
C LEU A 10 -2.32 -3.80 24.47
N ARG A 11 -2.94 -2.80 25.11
CA ARG A 11 -2.24 -1.80 25.95
C ARG A 11 -1.53 -2.43 27.14
N ALA A 12 -2.18 -3.37 27.82
CA ALA A 12 -1.58 -4.08 28.96
C ALA A 12 -0.42 -4.95 28.50
N LEU A 13 -0.56 -5.66 27.38
CA LEU A 13 0.53 -6.40 26.74
C LEU A 13 1.72 -5.48 26.41
N ALA A 14 1.49 -4.38 25.69
CA ALA A 14 2.53 -3.43 25.29
C ALA A 14 3.25 -2.82 26.51
N ALA A 15 2.49 -2.36 27.52
CA ALA A 15 3.05 -1.78 28.73
C ALA A 15 3.84 -2.79 29.58
N VAL A 16 3.38 -4.05 29.71
CA VAL A 16 4.12 -5.09 30.43
C VAL A 16 5.37 -5.53 29.67
N ALA A 17 5.30 -5.65 28.34
CA ALA A 17 6.48 -5.95 27.51
C ALA A 17 7.52 -4.83 27.57
N GLN A 18 7.09 -3.56 27.57
CA GLN A 18 7.98 -2.40 27.73
C GLN A 18 8.58 -2.31 29.15
N ALA A 19 7.79 -2.59 30.19
CA ALA A 19 8.19 -2.37 31.57
C ALA A 19 8.69 -3.63 32.33
N GLY A 20 8.63 -4.83 31.73
CA GLY A 20 9.03 -6.12 32.34
C GLY A 20 8.31 -6.49 33.66
N SER A 21 7.26 -5.75 34.03
CA SER A 21 6.61 -5.82 35.35
C SER A 21 5.18 -5.27 35.25
N SER A 22 4.22 -6.02 35.79
CA SER A 22 2.81 -5.61 35.86
C SER A 22 2.60 -4.39 36.76
N GLN A 23 3.41 -4.21 37.80
CA GLN A 23 3.35 -3.05 38.68
C GLN A 23 3.82 -1.78 37.96
N ARG A 24 4.97 -1.84 37.26
CA ARG A 24 5.46 -0.70 36.47
C ARG A 24 4.52 -0.37 35.31
N ALA A 25 4.00 -1.38 34.61
CA ALA A 25 3.00 -1.19 33.55
C ALA A 25 1.71 -0.53 34.07
N ALA A 26 1.28 -0.85 35.30
CA ALA A 26 0.14 -0.21 35.94
C ALA A 26 0.39 1.28 36.24
N THR A 27 1.62 1.64 36.62
CA THR A 27 2.06 3.03 36.76
C THR A 27 2.03 3.78 35.42
N LEU A 28 2.55 3.17 34.34
CA LEU A 28 2.53 3.76 32.98
C LEU A 28 1.11 3.96 32.42
N LEU A 29 0.17 3.10 32.80
CA LEU A 29 -1.22 3.13 32.34
C LEU A 29 -2.18 3.86 33.30
N HIS A 30 -1.69 4.37 34.43
CA HIS A 30 -2.48 5.01 35.48
C HIS A 30 -3.67 4.16 35.99
N VAL A 31 -3.46 2.85 36.17
CA VAL A 31 -4.47 1.89 36.67
C VAL A 31 -3.94 1.04 37.83
N ALA A 32 -4.82 0.29 38.49
CA ALA A 32 -4.42 -0.72 39.47
C ALA A 32 -3.66 -1.89 38.80
N GLN A 33 -2.67 -2.45 39.51
CA GLN A 33 -1.90 -3.62 39.03
C GLN A 33 -2.79 -4.82 38.71
N SER A 34 -3.83 -5.07 39.50
CA SER A 34 -4.80 -6.14 39.28
C SER A 34 -5.55 -6.00 37.95
N SER A 35 -5.78 -4.77 37.47
CA SER A 35 -6.38 -4.50 36.15
C SER A 35 -5.44 -4.91 35.02
N VAL A 36 -4.14 -4.62 35.13
CA VAL A 36 -3.13 -5.02 34.14
C VAL A 36 -2.98 -6.54 34.08
N VAL A 37 -2.87 -7.20 35.24
CA VAL A 37 -2.78 -8.67 35.32
C VAL A 37 -4.02 -9.33 34.71
N ARG A 38 -5.22 -8.84 35.05
CA ARG A 38 -6.48 -9.35 34.49
C ARG A 38 -6.57 -9.14 32.98
N ALA A 39 -6.13 -7.98 32.47
CA ALA A 39 -6.15 -7.69 31.04
C ALA A 39 -5.21 -8.59 30.23
N VAL A 40 -4.02 -8.90 30.77
CA VAL A 40 -3.09 -9.89 30.18
C VAL A 40 -3.72 -11.29 30.20
N GLN A 41 -4.27 -11.74 31.32
CA GLN A 41 -4.93 -13.05 31.43
C GLN A 41 -6.13 -13.19 30.47
N GLN A 42 -6.93 -12.14 30.31
CA GLN A 42 -8.04 -12.10 29.35
C GLN A 42 -7.55 -12.16 27.89
N LEU A 43 -6.40 -11.55 27.59
CA LEU A 43 -5.78 -11.65 26.28
C LEU A 43 -5.25 -13.06 26.02
N GLU A 44 -4.48 -13.63 26.96
CA GLU A 44 -3.94 -14.99 26.86
C GLU A 44 -5.05 -16.04 26.68
N ALA A 45 -6.18 -15.88 27.40
CA ALA A 45 -7.36 -16.74 27.25
C ALA A 45 -8.04 -16.57 25.89
N ALA A 46 -8.16 -15.34 25.36
CA ALA A 46 -8.75 -15.07 24.05
C ALA A 46 -7.87 -15.55 22.88
N LEU A 47 -6.55 -15.55 23.05
CA LEU A 47 -5.57 -15.97 22.06
C LEU A 47 -5.16 -17.45 22.18
N GLY A 48 -5.57 -18.14 23.25
CA GLY A 48 -5.23 -19.54 23.52
C GLY A 48 -3.74 -19.80 23.76
N SER A 49 -2.95 -18.78 24.12
CA SER A 49 -1.49 -18.86 24.18
C SER A 49 -0.90 -17.90 25.24
N PRO A 50 0.11 -18.32 26.04
CA PRO A 50 0.75 -17.45 27.01
C PRO A 50 1.62 -16.39 26.34
N MET A 51 1.39 -15.13 26.69
CA MET A 51 2.15 -13.97 26.20
C MET A 51 3.37 -13.70 27.07
N PHE A 52 3.39 -14.16 28.32
CA PHE A 52 4.50 -13.98 29.24
C PHE A 52 4.89 -15.25 30.00
N GLU A 53 6.20 -15.40 30.21
CA GLU A 53 6.79 -16.34 31.14
C GLU A 53 7.16 -15.64 32.46
N ARG A 54 7.02 -16.37 33.57
CA ARG A 54 7.44 -15.92 34.90
C ARG A 54 8.88 -16.36 35.15
N GLY A 55 9.81 -15.41 35.21
CA GLY A 55 11.22 -15.68 35.53
C GLY A 55 11.73 -14.80 36.66
N GLY A 56 12.94 -15.09 37.16
CA GLY A 56 13.59 -14.32 38.23
C GLY A 56 13.90 -12.85 37.91
N ARG A 57 13.66 -12.40 36.67
CA ARG A 57 13.77 -11.00 36.22
C ARG A 57 12.40 -10.32 35.97
N GLY A 58 11.30 -10.94 36.40
CA GLY A 58 9.94 -10.41 36.23
C GLY A 58 9.15 -11.11 35.10
N MET A 59 8.27 -10.36 34.46
CA MET A 59 7.43 -10.83 33.35
C MET A 59 8.21 -10.69 32.04
N GLN A 60 8.62 -11.80 31.44
CA GLN A 60 9.31 -11.79 30.14
C GLN A 60 8.35 -12.21 29.03
N PRO A 61 8.26 -11.47 27.92
CA PRO A 61 7.37 -11.86 26.83
C PRO A 61 7.91 -13.10 26.10
N THR A 62 7.02 -14.06 25.84
CA THR A 62 7.27 -15.22 24.97
C THR A 62 7.61 -14.73 23.54
N PRO A 63 8.13 -15.58 22.63
CA PRO A 63 8.39 -15.16 21.25
C PRO A 63 7.17 -14.52 20.56
N ARG A 64 5.99 -15.15 20.67
CA ARG A 64 4.71 -14.60 20.18
C ARG A 64 4.29 -13.34 20.95
N GLY A 65 4.41 -13.36 22.28
CA GLY A 65 4.13 -12.18 23.11
C GLY A 65 4.95 -10.96 22.73
N ARG A 66 6.22 -11.17 22.31
CA ARG A 66 7.12 -10.13 21.82
C ARG A 66 6.72 -9.60 20.45
N GLN A 67 6.36 -10.46 19.51
CA GLN A 67 5.86 -10.06 18.19
C GLN A 67 4.56 -9.28 18.30
N LEU A 68 3.57 -9.79 19.04
CA LEU A 68 2.30 -9.10 19.26
C LEU A 68 2.49 -7.79 20.04
N ALA A 69 3.38 -7.74 21.04
CA ALA A 69 3.69 -6.50 21.74
C ALA A 69 4.36 -5.45 20.84
N LEU A 70 5.23 -5.85 19.90
CA LEU A 70 5.83 -4.95 18.91
C LEU A 70 4.74 -4.33 18.02
N ARG A 71 3.87 -5.15 17.42
CA ARG A 71 2.76 -4.69 16.57
C ARG A 71 1.76 -3.83 17.34
N ALA A 72 1.38 -4.23 18.55
CA ALA A 72 0.51 -3.45 19.42
C ALA A 72 1.12 -2.08 19.79
N THR A 73 2.42 -2.05 20.13
CA THR A 73 3.13 -0.80 20.46
C THR A 73 3.16 0.13 19.24
N ARG A 74 3.43 -0.40 18.04
CA ARG A 74 3.39 0.37 16.79
C ARG A 74 2.00 0.93 16.50
N ALA A 75 0.95 0.11 16.63
CA ALA A 75 -0.44 0.54 16.47
C ALA A 75 -0.84 1.65 17.46
N LEU A 76 -0.46 1.52 18.73
CA LEU A 76 -0.71 2.52 19.77
C LEU A 76 0.09 3.81 19.52
N GLN A 77 1.33 3.71 19.04
CA GLN A 77 2.13 4.87 18.69
C GLN A 77 1.54 5.60 17.48
N LEU A 78 1.09 4.91 16.43
CA LEU A 78 0.41 5.53 15.29
C LEU A 78 -0.83 6.34 15.71
N LEU A 79 -1.62 5.85 16.66
CA LEU A 79 -2.74 6.59 17.23
C LEU A 79 -2.30 7.82 18.06
N ALA A 80 -1.19 7.72 18.80
CA ALA A 80 -0.60 8.86 19.50
C ALA A 80 0.03 9.88 18.55
N ASP A 81 0.45 9.45 17.36
CA ASP A 81 1.10 10.30 16.37
C ASP A 81 0.13 11.31 15.75
N ALA A 82 -1.17 11.00 15.73
CA ALA A 82 -2.23 11.95 15.36
C ALA A 82 -2.34 13.14 16.33
N ASP A 83 -1.94 13.00 17.61
CA ASP A 83 -1.95 14.08 18.61
C ASP A 83 -0.72 15.03 18.51
N ARG A 84 0.34 14.63 17.78
CA ARG A 84 1.69 15.24 17.88
C ARG A 84 1.77 16.73 17.55
N HIS A 85 0.84 17.26 16.76
CA HIS A 85 0.81 18.69 16.44
C HIS A 85 0.53 19.60 17.64
N ARG A 86 0.09 19.06 18.80
CA ARG A 86 -0.23 19.85 20.00
C ARG A 86 0.64 19.53 21.23
N THR A 87 1.13 18.30 21.38
CA THR A 87 1.92 17.91 22.57
C THR A 87 3.27 17.31 22.22
N ARG A 88 4.35 18.00 22.62
CA ARG A 88 5.73 17.43 22.63
C ARG A 88 5.82 16.11 23.45
N SER A 89 4.85 15.86 24.34
CA SER A 89 4.71 14.63 25.14
C SER A 89 4.18 13.42 24.35
N ALA A 90 3.47 13.62 23.24
CA ALA A 90 2.90 12.53 22.41
C ALA A 90 3.95 11.70 21.65
N ALA A 91 5.24 11.98 21.84
CA ALA A 91 6.34 11.13 21.37
C ALA A 91 6.30 9.70 21.95
N VAL A 92 5.51 9.45 23.02
CA VAL A 92 5.33 8.14 23.64
C VAL A 92 3.85 7.83 23.82
N TRP A 93 3.39 6.69 23.28
CA TRP A 93 1.98 6.33 23.20
C TRP A 93 1.21 6.34 24.53
N HIS A 94 1.83 5.96 25.65
CA HIS A 94 1.15 5.93 26.95
C HIS A 94 0.95 7.33 27.60
N HIS A 95 1.28 8.41 26.89
CA HIS A 95 0.87 9.78 27.24
C HIS A 95 -0.25 10.33 26.33
N SER A 96 -0.68 9.61 25.30
CA SER A 96 -1.73 10.06 24.37
C SER A 96 -3.13 9.64 24.86
N PRO A 97 -4.08 10.59 24.98
CA PRO A 97 -5.48 10.27 25.27
C PRO A 97 -6.12 9.41 24.17
N LEU A 98 -5.78 9.59 22.89
CA LEU A 98 -6.24 8.71 21.81
C LEU A 98 -5.72 7.28 22.01
N ALA A 99 -4.41 7.10 22.16
CA ALA A 99 -3.81 5.78 22.29
C ALA A 99 -4.31 5.04 23.54
N LEU A 100 -4.62 5.73 24.65
CA LEU A 100 -5.17 5.15 25.87
C LEU A 100 -6.71 5.01 25.91
N GLY A 101 -7.45 5.85 25.19
CA GLY A 101 -8.91 5.94 25.27
C GLY A 101 -9.68 5.26 24.13
N VAL A 102 -9.13 5.24 22.92
CA VAL A 102 -9.78 4.70 21.71
C VAL A 102 -10.21 3.23 21.89
N ALA A 103 -11.31 2.84 21.27
CA ALA A 103 -11.81 1.47 21.20
C ALA A 103 -12.30 1.15 19.79
N ALA A 104 -12.52 -0.14 19.47
CA ALA A 104 -13.00 -0.58 18.16
C ALA A 104 -14.20 0.23 17.65
N ARG A 105 -15.22 0.44 18.50
CA ARG A 105 -16.43 1.25 18.20
C ARG A 105 -16.13 2.66 17.72
N HIS A 106 -15.05 3.27 18.22
CA HIS A 106 -14.66 4.64 17.87
C HIS A 106 -14.14 4.66 16.44
N LEU A 107 -13.22 3.74 16.11
CA LEU A 107 -12.65 3.64 14.77
C LEU A 107 -13.68 3.18 13.73
N GLN A 108 -14.63 2.32 14.13
CA GLN A 108 -15.79 1.95 13.31
C GLN A 108 -16.72 3.14 13.03
N VAL A 109 -17.01 3.97 14.03
CA VAL A 109 -17.78 5.21 13.84
C VAL A 109 -17.06 6.21 12.95
N LEU A 110 -15.75 6.42 13.15
CA LEU A 110 -14.94 7.29 12.29
C LEU A 110 -15.03 6.84 10.82
N GLN A 111 -14.84 5.56 10.53
CA GLN A 111 -14.93 5.02 9.16
C GLN A 111 -16.34 5.16 8.58
N ALA A 112 -17.39 4.77 9.32
CA ALA A 112 -18.76 4.86 8.84
C ALA A 112 -19.22 6.32 8.59
N LEU A 113 -18.72 7.29 9.36
CA LEU A 113 -18.96 8.70 9.12
C LEU A 113 -18.24 9.21 7.86
N VAL A 114 -17.05 8.69 7.54
CA VAL A 114 -16.34 8.98 6.28
C VAL A 114 -17.06 8.38 5.07
N ASP A 115 -17.48 7.11 5.18
CA ASP A 115 -18.17 6.40 4.08
C ASP A 115 -19.53 7.03 3.74
N THR A 116 -20.24 7.55 4.75
CA THR A 116 -21.63 8.01 4.60
C THR A 116 -21.82 9.53 4.67
N GLY A 117 -20.85 10.29 5.18
CA GLY A 117 -20.99 11.74 5.42
C GLY A 117 -22.20 12.13 6.27
N SER A 118 -22.78 11.22 7.08
CA SER A 118 -24.01 11.47 7.84
C SER A 118 -24.13 10.56 9.06
N GLU A 119 -24.31 11.14 10.24
CA GLU A 119 -24.51 10.40 11.49
C GLU A 119 -25.68 9.40 11.42
N GLY A 120 -26.78 9.77 10.75
CA GLY A 120 -27.95 8.90 10.61
C GLY A 120 -27.70 7.69 9.70
N ARG A 121 -26.97 7.89 8.60
CA ARG A 121 -26.59 6.78 7.69
C ARG A 121 -25.51 5.90 8.30
N ALA A 122 -24.52 6.50 8.98
CA ALA A 122 -23.53 5.75 9.76
C ALA A 122 -24.18 4.88 10.85
N ALA A 123 -25.21 5.40 11.53
CA ALA A 123 -25.96 4.64 12.53
C ALA A 123 -26.69 3.44 11.93
N GLN A 124 -27.34 3.63 10.76
CA GLN A 124 -27.96 2.54 10.00
C GLN A 124 -26.93 1.49 9.55
N GLN A 125 -25.80 1.91 8.98
CA GLN A 125 -24.71 1.02 8.53
C GLN A 125 -24.12 0.20 9.69
N LEU A 126 -24.02 0.79 10.89
CA LEU A 126 -23.48 0.14 12.08
C LEU A 126 -24.51 -0.62 12.92
N GLY A 127 -25.80 -0.56 12.56
CA GLY A 127 -26.88 -1.20 13.34
C GLY A 127 -27.10 -0.62 14.73
N VAL A 128 -26.80 0.67 14.94
CA VAL A 128 -26.92 1.36 16.24
C VAL A 128 -27.82 2.60 16.14
N SER A 129 -28.12 3.24 17.27
CA SER A 129 -28.87 4.50 17.29
C SER A 129 -27.98 5.69 16.88
N GLN A 130 -28.57 6.71 16.24
CA GLN A 130 -27.84 7.94 15.89
C GLN A 130 -27.22 8.64 17.12
N PRO A 131 -27.88 8.73 18.30
CA PRO A 131 -27.24 9.25 19.51
C PRO A 131 -25.98 8.48 19.94
N ALA A 132 -25.90 7.17 19.68
CA ALA A 132 -24.69 6.39 19.98
C ALA A 132 -23.52 6.73 19.04
N VAL A 133 -23.81 6.98 17.75
CA VAL A 133 -22.82 7.51 16.79
C VAL A 133 -22.34 8.89 17.23
N HIS A 134 -23.27 9.79 17.57
CA HIS A 134 -22.96 11.14 18.03
C HIS A 134 -22.08 11.13 19.30
N GLN A 135 -22.45 10.33 20.30
CA GLN A 135 -21.67 10.20 21.54
C GLN A 135 -20.27 9.59 21.29
N SER A 136 -20.17 8.61 20.38
CA SER A 136 -18.89 8.00 19.98
C SER A 136 -17.97 9.02 19.29
N LEU A 137 -18.53 9.88 18.43
CA LEU A 137 -17.82 11.00 17.81
C LEU A 137 -17.37 12.04 18.85
N GLN A 138 -18.26 12.50 19.75
CA GLN A 138 -17.86 13.43 20.81
C GLN A 138 -16.77 12.87 21.73
N GLN A 139 -16.79 11.56 22.02
CA GLN A 139 -15.70 10.92 22.76
C GLN A 139 -14.37 10.96 21.99
N LEU A 140 -14.39 10.74 20.67
CA LEU A 140 -13.21 10.88 19.81
C LEU A 140 -12.68 12.32 19.78
N GLU A 141 -13.56 13.28 19.53
CA GLU A 141 -13.22 14.72 19.48
C GLU A 141 -12.67 15.21 20.82
N HIS A 142 -13.21 14.72 21.95
CA HIS A 142 -12.67 15.00 23.28
C HIS A 142 -11.26 14.42 23.48
N MET A 143 -10.99 13.18 23.03
CA MET A 143 -9.66 12.56 23.14
C MET A 143 -8.63 13.24 22.23
N ALA A 144 -9.00 13.63 21.01
CA ALA A 144 -8.17 14.42 20.09
C ALA A 144 -8.08 15.92 20.49
N ALA A 145 -8.88 16.34 21.47
CA ALA A 145 -9.11 17.73 21.87
C ALA A 145 -9.50 18.68 20.70
N ALA A 146 -10.03 18.14 19.60
CA ALA A 146 -10.28 18.83 18.35
C ALA A 146 -11.58 18.34 17.72
N SER A 147 -12.23 19.19 16.92
CA SER A 147 -13.18 18.68 15.93
C SER A 147 -12.47 17.74 14.97
N LEU A 148 -13.23 16.77 14.44
CA LEU A 148 -12.76 15.84 13.42
C LEU A 148 -13.56 15.97 12.12
N PHE A 149 -14.76 16.58 12.18
CA PHE A 149 -15.63 16.78 11.04
C PHE A 149 -16.19 18.21 10.99
N ILE A 150 -16.24 18.74 9.77
CA ILE A 150 -16.96 19.97 9.42
C ILE A 150 -18.27 19.66 8.71
N ARG A 151 -19.30 20.48 8.95
CA ARG A 151 -20.59 20.40 8.25
C ARG A 151 -20.49 21.15 6.91
N ALA A 152 -20.47 20.42 5.81
CA ALA A 152 -20.54 20.96 4.46
C ALA A 152 -21.96 20.79 3.87
N ARG A 153 -22.25 21.47 2.76
CA ARG A 153 -23.54 21.32 2.04
C ARG A 153 -23.81 19.88 1.55
N SER A 154 -22.76 19.08 1.37
CA SER A 154 -22.81 17.68 0.96
C SER A 154 -22.88 16.68 2.13
N GLY A 155 -22.97 17.15 3.38
CA GLY A 155 -22.88 16.32 4.59
C GLY A 155 -21.62 16.62 5.42
N LEU A 156 -21.32 15.72 6.35
CA LEU A 156 -20.07 15.75 7.12
C LEU A 156 -18.87 15.43 6.22
N ARG A 157 -17.77 16.16 6.43
CA ARG A 157 -16.47 15.91 5.83
C ARG A 157 -15.41 16.02 6.91
N LEU A 158 -14.31 15.28 6.78
CA LEU A 158 -13.17 15.43 7.69
C LEU A 158 -12.59 16.85 7.60
N ASP A 159 -12.05 17.33 8.71
CA ASP A 159 -11.06 18.41 8.74
C ASP A 159 -9.64 17.83 8.80
N GLU A 160 -8.62 18.69 8.95
CA GLU A 160 -7.21 18.28 8.99
C GLU A 160 -6.89 17.28 10.13
N ALA A 161 -7.52 17.45 11.30
CA ALA A 161 -7.36 16.52 12.42
C ALA A 161 -8.11 15.21 12.15
N GLY A 162 -9.29 15.28 11.53
CA GLY A 162 -10.03 14.13 11.03
C GLY A 162 -9.25 13.27 10.02
N GLU A 163 -8.63 13.90 9.02
CA GLU A 163 -7.79 13.22 8.01
C GLU A 163 -6.56 12.56 8.67
N GLY A 164 -5.88 13.28 9.56
CA GLY A 164 -4.74 12.73 10.33
C GLY A 164 -5.13 11.52 11.18
N LEU A 165 -6.28 11.59 11.87
CA LEU A 165 -6.78 10.50 12.69
C LEU A 165 -7.30 9.30 11.87
N LEU A 166 -7.92 9.54 10.70
CA LEU A 166 -8.32 8.47 9.79
C LEU A 166 -7.09 7.70 9.30
N LEU A 167 -6.04 8.41 8.88
CA LEU A 167 -4.78 7.82 8.43
C LEU A 167 -4.12 7.01 9.55
N ALA A 168 -3.98 7.59 10.74
CA ALA A 168 -3.46 6.91 11.93
C ALA A 168 -4.27 5.66 12.30
N SER A 169 -5.60 5.75 12.25
CA SER A 169 -6.51 4.63 12.51
C SER A 169 -6.31 3.49 11.52
N LYS A 170 -6.28 3.77 10.21
CA LYS A 170 -6.10 2.71 9.19
C LYS A 170 -4.71 2.06 9.29
N LEU A 171 -3.67 2.84 9.56
CA LEU A 171 -2.31 2.33 9.81
C LEU A 171 -2.25 1.47 11.07
N ALA A 172 -2.84 1.90 12.19
CA ALA A 172 -2.89 1.13 13.42
C ALA A 172 -3.68 -0.19 13.25
N GLN A 173 -4.79 -0.16 12.51
CA GLN A 173 -5.53 -1.37 12.15
C GLN A 173 -4.72 -2.30 11.24
N ALA A 174 -3.88 -1.78 10.34
CA ALA A 174 -2.99 -2.60 9.52
C ALA A 174 -1.92 -3.34 10.34
N GLU A 175 -1.30 -2.67 11.33
CA GLU A 175 -0.37 -3.32 12.28
C GLU A 175 -1.06 -4.46 13.05
N LEU A 176 -2.32 -4.27 13.46
CA LEU A 176 -3.09 -5.31 14.15
C LEU A 176 -3.52 -6.47 13.23
N ARG A 177 -3.79 -6.22 11.94
CA ARG A 177 -4.01 -7.31 10.96
C ARG A 177 -2.73 -8.12 10.75
N GLN A 178 -1.61 -7.43 10.55
CA GLN A 178 -0.30 -8.05 10.33
C GLN A 178 0.17 -8.88 11.54
N ALA A 179 -0.20 -8.50 12.75
CA ALA A 179 0.02 -9.30 13.96
C ALA A 179 -0.75 -10.64 13.98
N VAL A 180 -1.88 -10.74 13.25
CA VAL A 180 -2.61 -12.00 13.05
C VAL A 180 -1.95 -12.85 11.96
N ASP A 181 -1.49 -12.22 10.88
CA ASP A 181 -0.73 -12.90 9.81
C ASP A 181 0.59 -13.49 10.33
N GLU A 182 1.20 -12.84 11.34
CA GLU A 182 2.42 -13.27 12.04
C GLU A 182 2.18 -14.29 13.16
N TRP A 183 0.92 -14.66 13.43
CA TRP A 183 0.54 -15.58 14.51
C TRP A 183 0.90 -17.08 14.37
N PRO A 184 1.13 -17.66 13.16
CA PRO A 184 1.49 -19.08 13.01
C PRO A 184 2.70 -19.51 13.85
N GLU A 185 2.79 -20.80 14.17
CA GLU A 185 3.92 -21.34 14.93
C GLU A 185 5.26 -21.13 14.18
N PRO A 186 6.38 -20.92 14.90
CA PRO A 186 7.70 -20.90 14.29
C PRO A 186 7.97 -22.16 13.47
N GLY A 187 8.28 -22.00 12.18
CA GLY A 187 8.50 -23.10 11.25
C GLY A 187 7.26 -23.59 10.49
N ALA A 188 6.06 -23.06 10.78
CA ALA A 188 4.90 -23.24 9.92
C ALA A 188 5.11 -22.54 8.56
N ALA A 189 4.43 -23.05 7.52
CA ALA A 189 4.36 -22.36 6.23
C ALA A 189 3.76 -20.96 6.41
N LEU A 190 4.24 -19.98 5.64
CA LEU A 190 3.81 -18.60 5.78
C LEU A 190 2.35 -18.44 5.34
N GLN A 191 1.64 -17.58 6.05
CA GLN A 191 0.23 -17.27 5.85
C GLN A 191 0.03 -15.75 5.85
N GLY A 192 -1.21 -15.36 5.60
CA GLY A 192 -1.65 -13.97 5.60
C GLY A 192 -1.96 -13.45 4.21
N ARG A 193 -2.35 -12.18 4.14
CA ARG A 193 -2.81 -11.53 2.91
C ARG A 193 -1.90 -10.36 2.54
N LEU A 194 -1.41 -10.34 1.31
CA LEU A 194 -0.69 -9.20 0.73
C LEU A 194 -1.55 -8.56 -0.36
N VAL A 195 -1.70 -7.24 -0.30
CA VAL A 195 -2.48 -6.47 -1.29
C VAL A 195 -1.55 -5.58 -2.09
N ILE A 196 -1.43 -5.84 -3.39
CA ILE A 196 -0.42 -5.24 -4.26
C ILE A 196 -1.11 -4.36 -5.30
N GLY A 197 -0.82 -3.06 -5.27
CA GLY A 197 -1.16 -2.15 -6.34
C GLY A 197 -0.30 -2.43 -7.57
N THR A 198 -0.92 -2.50 -8.74
CA THR A 198 -0.23 -2.77 -10.00
C THR A 198 -0.41 -1.58 -10.93
N LEU A 199 0.69 -1.00 -11.39
CA LEU A 199 0.64 -0.02 -12.47
C LEU A 199 0.81 -0.75 -13.80
N PRO A 200 0.30 -0.20 -14.91
CA PRO A 200 0.54 -0.78 -16.22
C PRO A 200 2.04 -0.98 -16.50
N PHE A 201 2.33 -1.93 -17.39
CA PHE A 201 3.66 -2.30 -17.88
C PHE A 201 4.60 -3.07 -16.90
N SER A 202 4.24 -3.30 -15.62
CA SER A 202 5.01 -4.18 -14.71
C SER A 202 4.47 -5.62 -14.59
N THR A 203 3.25 -5.87 -15.07
CA THR A 203 2.49 -7.08 -14.76
C THR A 203 3.07 -8.36 -15.39
N THR A 204 3.26 -8.37 -16.71
CA THR A 204 3.59 -9.58 -17.46
C THR A 204 4.96 -10.17 -17.13
N VAL A 205 5.98 -9.33 -16.90
CA VAL A 205 7.39 -9.75 -16.82
C VAL A 205 7.96 -9.77 -15.41
N LEU A 206 7.40 -9.01 -14.48
CA LEU A 206 7.85 -8.95 -13.08
C LEU A 206 6.84 -9.60 -12.14
N LEU A 207 5.58 -9.13 -12.15
CA LEU A 207 4.59 -9.62 -11.18
C LEU A 207 4.18 -11.06 -11.42
N ALA A 208 3.88 -11.47 -12.66
CA ALA A 208 3.44 -12.85 -12.91
C ALA A 208 4.50 -13.90 -12.50
N PRO A 209 5.79 -13.81 -12.88
CA PRO A 209 6.82 -14.72 -12.37
C PRO A 209 7.00 -14.66 -10.85
N ALA A 210 6.91 -13.47 -10.24
CA ALA A 210 7.03 -13.32 -8.80
C ALA A 210 5.87 -13.96 -8.04
N VAL A 211 4.64 -13.88 -8.57
CA VAL A 211 3.43 -14.53 -8.02
C VAL A 211 3.60 -16.05 -8.02
N GLU A 212 3.95 -16.63 -9.16
CA GLU A 212 4.18 -18.09 -9.27
C GLU A 212 5.31 -18.55 -8.33
N GLN A 213 6.41 -17.79 -8.26
CA GLN A 213 7.53 -18.11 -7.37
C GLN A 213 7.13 -18.02 -5.88
N LEU A 214 6.31 -17.05 -5.47
CA LEU A 214 5.86 -16.96 -4.08
C LEU A 214 4.89 -18.10 -3.75
N LEU A 215 3.88 -18.35 -4.58
CA LEU A 215 2.85 -19.36 -4.31
C LEU A 215 3.41 -20.79 -4.35
N ALA A 216 4.41 -21.06 -5.19
CA ALA A 216 5.14 -22.33 -5.16
C ALA A 216 5.95 -22.53 -3.86
N GLN A 217 6.43 -21.45 -3.23
CA GLN A 217 7.19 -21.50 -1.97
C GLN A 217 6.30 -21.41 -0.72
N GLN A 218 5.17 -20.72 -0.80
CA GLN A 218 4.27 -20.43 0.33
C GLN A 218 2.78 -20.51 -0.12
N PRO A 219 2.22 -21.72 -0.31
CA PRO A 219 0.82 -21.89 -0.74
C PRO A 219 -0.23 -21.31 0.23
N GLY A 220 0.15 -21.00 1.47
CA GLY A 220 -0.72 -20.39 2.48
C GLY A 220 -0.87 -18.87 2.38
N VAL A 221 -0.09 -18.19 1.52
CA VAL A 221 -0.16 -16.74 1.33
C VAL A 221 -1.23 -16.37 0.30
N GLN A 222 -2.12 -15.45 0.65
CA GLN A 222 -3.10 -14.89 -0.28
C GLN A 222 -2.57 -13.61 -0.92
N LEU A 223 -2.46 -13.58 -2.25
CA LEU A 223 -2.14 -12.39 -3.00
C LEU A 223 -3.42 -11.76 -3.58
N VAL A 224 -3.57 -10.44 -3.42
CA VAL A 224 -4.60 -9.65 -4.10
C VAL A 224 -3.92 -8.59 -4.95
N LEU A 225 -4.08 -8.68 -6.26
CA LEU A 225 -3.56 -7.68 -7.20
C LEU A 225 -4.67 -6.69 -7.56
N ILE A 226 -4.39 -5.39 -7.47
CA ILE A 226 -5.34 -4.31 -7.76
C ILE A 226 -4.70 -3.38 -8.80
N ASP A 227 -5.29 -3.23 -9.98
CA ASP A 227 -4.89 -2.20 -10.94
C ASP A 227 -5.59 -0.86 -10.66
N GLY A 228 -5.00 0.24 -11.12
CA GLY A 228 -5.58 1.56 -10.89
C GLY A 228 -4.74 2.72 -11.42
N THR A 229 -5.23 3.94 -11.22
CA THR A 229 -4.46 5.15 -11.47
C THR A 229 -3.36 5.32 -10.41
N PHE A 230 -2.28 5.99 -10.76
CA PHE A 230 -1.16 6.21 -9.85
C PHE A 230 -1.60 6.90 -8.55
N ASP A 231 -2.40 7.95 -8.66
CA ASP A 231 -2.83 8.74 -7.50
C ASP A 231 -3.79 7.96 -6.59
N ALA A 232 -4.68 7.12 -7.17
CA ALA A 232 -5.55 6.25 -6.40
C ALA A 232 -4.76 5.16 -5.64
N LEU A 233 -3.83 4.47 -6.32
CA LEU A 233 -2.99 3.47 -5.67
C LEU A 233 -2.08 4.10 -4.60
N VAL A 234 -1.51 5.29 -4.84
CA VAL A 234 -0.74 6.04 -3.83
C VAL A 234 -1.60 6.38 -2.62
N ALA A 235 -2.86 6.83 -2.81
CA ALA A 235 -3.78 7.09 -1.70
C ALA A 235 -4.08 5.82 -0.89
N GLN A 236 -4.36 4.69 -1.56
CA GLN A 236 -4.60 3.39 -0.89
C GLN A 236 -3.35 2.87 -0.16
N LEU A 237 -2.15 3.04 -0.74
CA LEU A 237 -0.88 2.66 -0.10
C LEU A 237 -0.61 3.47 1.17
N ARG A 238 -0.84 4.79 1.15
CA ARG A 238 -0.68 5.63 2.34
C ARG A 238 -1.64 5.21 3.45
N HIS A 239 -2.89 4.89 3.11
CA HIS A 239 -3.91 4.39 4.04
C HIS A 239 -3.75 2.91 4.45
N ALA A 240 -2.69 2.21 4.02
CA ALA A 240 -2.47 0.79 4.28
C ALA A 240 -3.63 -0.14 3.88
N GLU A 241 -4.28 0.22 2.77
CA GLU A 241 -5.18 -0.65 2.00
C GLU A 241 -4.39 -1.50 0.99
N LEU A 242 -3.20 -1.03 0.60
CA LEU A 242 -2.16 -1.78 -0.12
C LEU A 242 -0.92 -1.97 0.77
N ASP A 243 -0.16 -3.03 0.56
CA ASP A 243 1.17 -3.22 1.16
C ASP A 243 2.29 -2.61 0.31
N CYS A 244 2.17 -2.69 -1.03
CA CYS A 244 3.03 -1.96 -1.96
C CYS A 244 2.34 -1.64 -3.29
N ILE A 245 3.02 -0.84 -4.11
CA ILE A 245 2.71 -0.64 -5.53
C ILE A 245 3.89 -1.12 -6.36
N VAL A 246 3.67 -1.94 -7.39
CA VAL A 246 4.70 -2.42 -8.31
C VAL A 246 4.45 -1.88 -9.72
N GLY A 247 5.44 -1.19 -10.29
CA GLY A 247 5.19 -0.37 -11.46
C GLY A 247 6.33 0.53 -11.90
N ALA A 248 6.05 1.36 -12.91
CA ALA A 248 6.98 2.41 -13.33
C ALA A 248 7.07 3.52 -12.28
N LEU A 249 8.27 3.74 -11.78
CA LEU A 249 8.56 4.71 -10.72
C LEU A 249 8.43 6.15 -11.24
N ARG A 250 8.56 7.11 -10.32
CA ARG A 250 8.71 8.53 -10.64
C ARG A 250 10.13 8.94 -10.22
N ASN A 251 10.67 10.01 -10.79
CA ASN A 251 12.02 10.49 -10.46
C ASN A 251 12.22 10.80 -8.97
N THR A 252 11.12 11.08 -8.25
CA THR A 252 11.07 11.25 -6.81
C THR A 252 9.87 10.48 -6.25
N PRO A 253 9.89 10.05 -4.97
CA PRO A 253 8.69 9.64 -4.27
C PRO A 253 7.63 10.75 -4.29
N PRO A 254 6.32 10.42 -4.34
CA PRO A 254 5.26 11.42 -4.37
C PRO A 254 5.06 12.12 -3.02
N SER A 255 5.56 11.54 -1.92
CA SER A 255 5.50 12.09 -0.56
C SER A 255 6.57 11.43 0.33
N ALA A 256 6.97 12.09 1.42
CA ALA A 256 8.08 11.64 2.29
C ALA A 256 7.77 10.39 3.14
N ASP A 257 6.49 10.07 3.31
CA ASP A 257 6.00 8.84 3.96
C ASP A 257 6.05 7.60 3.03
N LEU A 258 6.50 7.77 1.79
CA LEU A 258 6.65 6.70 0.80
C LEU A 258 8.10 6.59 0.31
N SER A 259 8.57 5.35 0.13
CA SER A 259 9.87 5.02 -0.44
C SER A 259 9.71 4.29 -1.78
N GLN A 260 10.71 4.38 -2.65
CA GLN A 260 10.76 3.70 -3.94
C GLN A 260 12.05 2.88 -4.04
N GLU A 261 11.95 1.69 -4.63
CA GLU A 261 13.08 0.80 -4.90
C GLU A 261 13.06 0.41 -6.38
N VAL A 262 14.12 0.75 -7.12
CA VAL A 262 14.32 0.31 -8.51
C VAL A 262 14.62 -1.19 -8.51
N LEU A 263 13.88 -1.96 -9.32
CA LEU A 263 14.07 -3.41 -9.46
C LEU A 263 14.75 -3.77 -10.78
N PHE A 264 14.47 -3.02 -11.85
CA PHE A 264 15.19 -3.09 -13.13
C PHE A 264 14.94 -1.82 -13.98
N GLU A 265 15.73 -1.62 -15.04
CA GLU A 265 15.43 -0.62 -16.06
C GLU A 265 14.81 -1.24 -17.32
N ASP A 266 13.76 -0.61 -17.83
CA ASP A 266 13.05 -1.02 -19.03
C ASP A 266 13.29 -0.04 -20.19
N ARG A 267 13.31 -0.58 -21.42
CA ARG A 267 13.41 0.22 -22.65
C ARG A 267 12.06 0.33 -23.32
N LEU A 268 11.79 1.47 -23.94
CA LEU A 268 10.60 1.66 -24.76
C LEU A 268 10.99 1.63 -26.24
N ALA A 269 10.09 1.11 -27.07
CA ALA A 269 10.23 1.06 -28.51
C ALA A 269 8.93 1.50 -29.19
N VAL A 270 9.04 1.89 -30.46
CA VAL A 270 7.87 2.17 -31.30
C VAL A 270 7.29 0.85 -31.78
N VAL A 271 6.09 0.51 -31.30
CA VAL A 271 5.39 -0.74 -31.62
C VAL A 271 4.20 -0.45 -32.53
N ALA A 272 3.96 -1.35 -33.48
CA ALA A 272 2.83 -1.36 -34.41
C ALA A 272 2.27 -2.78 -34.58
N ARG A 273 1.16 -2.97 -35.29
CA ARG A 273 0.78 -4.29 -35.82
C ARG A 273 1.83 -4.86 -36.77
N ALA A 274 1.98 -6.18 -36.82
CA ALA A 274 2.99 -6.83 -37.65
C ALA A 274 2.89 -6.47 -39.15
N GLY A 275 1.67 -6.32 -39.67
CA GLY A 275 1.41 -5.92 -41.07
C GLY A 275 1.52 -4.42 -41.37
N HIS A 276 2.09 -3.60 -40.48
CA HIS A 276 2.13 -2.14 -40.62
C HIS A 276 3.01 -1.68 -41.80
N PRO A 277 2.60 -0.69 -42.64
CA PRO A 277 3.37 -0.27 -43.82
C PRO A 277 4.80 0.22 -43.51
N LEU A 278 5.04 0.79 -42.32
CA LEU A 278 6.40 1.19 -41.91
C LEU A 278 7.30 0.01 -41.53
N ALA A 279 6.74 -1.13 -41.10
CA ALA A 279 7.52 -2.32 -40.76
C ALA A 279 8.14 -2.99 -42.01
N GLN A 280 7.50 -2.81 -43.18
CA GLN A 280 7.97 -3.34 -44.46
C GLN A 280 9.11 -2.50 -45.09
N ARG A 281 9.49 -1.36 -44.51
CA ARG A 281 10.51 -0.47 -45.08
C ARG A 281 11.92 -0.91 -44.71
N ARG A 282 12.72 -1.30 -45.72
CA ARG A 282 14.14 -1.69 -45.59
C ARG A 282 15.04 -0.62 -44.96
N ARG A 283 14.68 0.66 -45.06
CA ARG A 283 15.33 1.79 -44.35
C ARG A 283 14.23 2.67 -43.76
N LEU A 284 13.93 2.49 -42.48
CA LEU A 284 13.03 3.34 -41.73
C LEU A 284 13.82 4.43 -41.01
N GLY A 285 13.28 5.64 -40.97
CA GLY A 285 13.87 6.78 -40.26
C GLY A 285 12.77 7.68 -39.72
N TRP A 286 13.09 8.46 -38.68
CA TRP A 286 12.12 9.25 -37.91
C TRP A 286 11.20 10.14 -38.76
N ALA A 287 11.70 10.74 -39.84
CA ALA A 287 10.90 11.57 -40.75
C ALA A 287 9.66 10.84 -41.34
N ALA A 288 9.70 9.51 -41.45
CA ALA A 288 8.56 8.71 -41.92
C ALA A 288 7.39 8.66 -40.90
N LEU A 289 7.63 9.02 -39.64
CA LEU A 289 6.63 9.02 -38.57
C LEU A 289 5.96 10.39 -38.38
N ARG A 290 6.37 11.42 -39.15
CA ARG A 290 5.84 12.79 -39.04
C ARG A 290 4.32 12.89 -39.22
N THR A 291 3.72 11.97 -39.97
CA THR A 291 2.27 11.88 -40.21
C THR A 291 1.65 10.62 -39.61
N ALA A 292 2.39 9.87 -38.78
CA ALA A 292 1.87 8.67 -38.15
C ALA A 292 0.80 9.02 -37.10
N GLN A 293 -0.23 8.19 -37.00
CA GLN A 293 -1.18 8.27 -35.91
C GLN A 293 -0.62 7.54 -34.70
N TRP A 294 -0.87 8.07 -33.50
CA TRP A 294 -0.34 7.51 -32.26
C TRP A 294 -1.46 7.19 -31.27
N VAL A 295 -1.26 6.13 -30.49
CA VAL A 295 -1.88 5.96 -29.18
C VAL A 295 -0.93 6.59 -28.17
N MET A 296 -1.34 7.73 -27.63
CA MET A 296 -0.50 8.60 -26.81
C MET A 296 -0.47 8.12 -25.34
N PRO A 297 0.63 8.31 -24.60
CA PRO A 297 0.65 8.05 -23.16
C PRO A 297 -0.33 8.94 -22.37
N MET A 298 -0.73 8.49 -21.18
CA MET A 298 -1.54 9.30 -20.26
C MET A 298 -0.74 10.46 -19.65
N PRO A 299 -1.38 11.60 -19.32
CA PRO A 299 -0.73 12.75 -18.71
C PRO A 299 0.01 12.42 -17.40
N ASN A 300 1.07 13.16 -17.11
CA ASN A 300 1.84 13.07 -15.85
C ASN A 300 2.47 11.68 -15.59
N THR A 301 2.74 10.91 -16.65
CA THR A 301 3.38 9.59 -16.57
C THR A 301 4.85 9.62 -17.05
N PRO A 302 5.69 8.67 -16.60
CA PRO A 302 7.04 8.48 -17.16
C PRO A 302 7.00 8.19 -18.67
N ALA A 303 5.96 7.50 -19.14
CA ALA A 303 5.77 7.21 -20.56
C ALA A 303 5.50 8.48 -21.39
N GLU A 304 4.74 9.45 -20.87
CA GLU A 304 4.57 10.76 -21.54
C GLU A 304 5.90 11.52 -21.64
N LYS A 305 6.70 11.53 -20.56
CA LYS A 305 8.04 12.16 -20.57
C LYS A 305 8.97 11.50 -21.58
N ALA A 306 9.03 10.16 -21.60
CA ALA A 306 9.84 9.41 -22.57
C ALA A 306 9.36 9.63 -24.01
N PHE A 307 8.05 9.74 -24.24
CA PHE A 307 7.47 10.03 -25.55
C PHE A 307 7.80 11.44 -26.04
N ALA A 308 7.71 12.45 -25.17
CA ALA A 308 8.13 13.81 -25.50
C ALA A 308 9.64 13.89 -25.82
N GLN A 309 10.48 13.22 -25.02
CA GLN A 309 11.93 13.11 -25.26
C GLN A 309 12.24 12.44 -26.60
N MET A 310 11.57 11.33 -26.91
CA MET A 310 11.71 10.63 -28.20
C MET A 310 11.38 11.57 -29.37
N LEU A 311 10.24 12.27 -29.34
CA LEU A 311 9.85 13.18 -30.42
C LEU A 311 10.83 14.35 -30.56
N GLN A 312 11.27 14.92 -29.43
CA GLN A 312 12.26 16.01 -29.42
C GLN A 312 13.59 15.56 -30.04
N ALA A 313 14.13 14.41 -29.62
CA ALA A 313 15.37 13.84 -30.17
C ALA A 313 15.23 13.45 -31.66
N ALA A 314 14.04 13.04 -32.07
CA ALA A 314 13.69 12.71 -33.46
C ALA A 314 13.42 13.94 -34.35
N GLY A 315 13.37 15.16 -33.79
CA GLY A 315 12.98 16.38 -34.52
C GLY A 315 11.53 16.37 -35.02
N LEU A 316 10.64 15.62 -34.35
CA LEU A 316 9.24 15.44 -34.75
C LEU A 316 8.30 16.37 -33.97
N PRO A 317 7.25 16.90 -34.63
CA PRO A 317 6.22 17.66 -33.93
C PRO A 317 5.39 16.75 -33.03
N ALA A 318 4.75 17.33 -32.00
CA ALA A 318 3.74 16.64 -31.22
C ALA A 318 2.57 16.20 -32.13
N PRO A 319 2.15 14.91 -32.13
CA PRO A 319 0.98 14.47 -32.87
C PRO A 319 -0.29 15.15 -32.37
N ALA A 320 -1.32 15.23 -33.22
CA ALA A 320 -2.62 15.84 -32.91
C ALA A 320 -3.43 15.11 -31.79
N GLY A 321 -2.87 14.08 -31.14
CA GLY A 321 -3.31 13.65 -29.81
C GLY A 321 -4.65 12.92 -29.69
N GLN A 322 -5.25 12.46 -30.80
CA GLN A 322 -6.63 11.95 -30.85
C GLN A 322 -6.97 10.83 -29.85
N VAL A 323 -6.01 10.00 -29.46
CA VAL A 323 -6.21 8.88 -28.54
C VAL A 323 -5.11 8.89 -27.49
N ARG A 324 -5.48 8.80 -26.21
CA ARG A 324 -4.58 8.49 -25.09
C ARG A 324 -5.02 7.19 -24.42
N ALA A 325 -4.06 6.32 -24.08
CA ALA A 325 -4.33 5.07 -23.35
C ALA A 325 -3.14 4.65 -22.48
N ASN A 326 -3.43 3.85 -21.45
CA ASN A 326 -2.43 3.19 -20.59
C ASN A 326 -2.73 1.70 -20.34
N SER A 327 -3.90 1.19 -20.74
CA SER A 327 -4.22 -0.25 -20.67
C SER A 327 -3.50 -1.00 -21.78
N ALA A 328 -2.74 -2.04 -21.40
CA ALA A 328 -2.01 -2.91 -22.32
C ALA A 328 -2.93 -3.56 -23.35
N LEU A 329 -4.02 -4.19 -22.88
CA LEU A 329 -5.02 -4.86 -23.71
C LEU A 329 -5.68 -3.89 -24.69
N MET A 330 -6.02 -2.67 -24.23
CA MET A 330 -6.61 -1.64 -25.11
C MET A 330 -5.62 -1.22 -26.20
N MET A 331 -4.35 -0.95 -25.85
CA MET A 331 -3.34 -0.61 -26.84
C MET A 331 -3.10 -1.75 -27.82
N GLN A 332 -3.01 -3.00 -27.36
CA GLN A 332 -2.82 -4.18 -28.20
C GLN A 332 -3.97 -4.36 -29.21
N ALA A 333 -5.23 -4.19 -28.79
CA ALA A 333 -6.38 -4.23 -29.70
C ALA A 333 -6.33 -3.08 -30.72
N MET A 334 -6.16 -1.84 -30.25
CA MET A 334 -6.11 -0.66 -31.12
C MET A 334 -4.97 -0.71 -32.14
N LEU A 335 -3.81 -1.29 -31.79
CA LEU A 335 -2.70 -1.47 -32.72
C LEU A 335 -3.01 -2.54 -33.77
N GLN A 336 -3.61 -3.67 -33.39
CA GLN A 336 -3.97 -4.74 -34.33
C GLN A 336 -4.99 -4.26 -35.37
N ASP A 337 -5.98 -3.47 -34.96
CA ASP A 337 -7.07 -2.98 -35.80
C ASP A 337 -6.76 -1.67 -36.57
N SER A 338 -5.54 -1.10 -36.48
CA SER A 338 -5.23 0.16 -37.16
C SER A 338 -3.75 0.40 -37.49
N ASP A 339 -3.47 1.40 -38.33
CA ASP A 339 -2.11 1.91 -38.58
C ASP A 339 -1.68 2.97 -37.55
N ARG A 340 -2.03 2.74 -36.28
CA ARG A 340 -1.50 3.53 -35.15
C ARG A 340 -0.19 2.94 -34.67
N LEU A 341 0.64 3.81 -34.10
CA LEU A 341 1.87 3.49 -33.39
C LEU A 341 1.67 3.71 -31.89
N ALA A 342 2.41 2.98 -31.05
CA ALA A 342 2.50 3.25 -29.62
C ALA A 342 3.95 3.17 -29.13
N LEU A 343 4.27 3.92 -28.08
CA LEU A 343 5.53 3.76 -27.36
C LEU A 343 5.32 2.77 -26.21
N MET A 344 5.83 1.55 -26.37
CA MET A 344 5.58 0.43 -25.45
C MET A 344 6.88 -0.29 -25.09
N SER A 345 6.85 -1.12 -24.03
CA SER A 345 7.97 -2.01 -23.71
C SER A 345 7.90 -3.28 -24.57
N PRO A 346 8.93 -3.60 -25.38
CA PRO A 346 8.99 -4.86 -26.12
C PRO A 346 8.93 -6.09 -25.21
N ARG A 347 9.43 -5.99 -23.97
CA ARG A 347 9.39 -7.06 -22.98
C ARG A 347 7.95 -7.40 -22.59
N GLN A 348 7.09 -6.39 -22.46
CA GLN A 348 5.68 -6.59 -22.12
C GLN A 348 4.87 -7.19 -23.26
N VAL A 349 5.10 -6.74 -24.50
CA VAL A 349 4.41 -7.25 -25.71
C VAL A 349 5.13 -8.42 -26.37
N ALA A 350 6.08 -9.06 -25.67
CA ALA A 350 6.90 -10.14 -26.21
C ALA A 350 6.06 -11.34 -26.67
N ARG A 351 4.91 -11.60 -26.02
CA ARG A 351 3.99 -12.67 -26.40
C ARG A 351 3.30 -12.36 -27.73
N GLU A 352 2.83 -11.13 -27.91
CA GLU A 352 2.15 -10.66 -29.12
C GLU A 352 3.14 -10.50 -30.29
N MET A 353 4.40 -10.14 -30.00
CA MET A 353 5.48 -10.14 -30.99
C MET A 353 5.86 -11.57 -31.41
N ALA A 354 5.99 -12.51 -30.47
CA ALA A 354 6.25 -13.93 -30.78
C ALA A 354 5.09 -14.58 -31.55
N ALA A 355 3.85 -14.16 -31.29
CA ALA A 355 2.66 -14.58 -32.04
C ALA A 355 2.49 -13.88 -33.41
N GLY A 356 3.37 -12.95 -33.79
CA GLY A 356 3.27 -12.22 -35.05
C GLY A 356 2.10 -11.24 -35.14
N LEU A 357 1.54 -10.80 -34.01
CA LEU A 357 0.45 -9.82 -33.95
C LEU A 357 1.00 -8.38 -33.96
N LEU A 358 2.08 -8.15 -33.20
CA LEU A 358 2.75 -6.85 -33.09
C LEU A 358 4.21 -6.94 -33.54
N VAL A 359 4.81 -5.79 -33.85
CA VAL A 359 6.22 -5.68 -34.24
C VAL A 359 6.84 -4.40 -33.68
N GLU A 360 8.09 -4.50 -33.25
CA GLU A 360 8.95 -3.35 -32.95
C GLU A 360 9.47 -2.75 -34.27
N LEU A 361 9.20 -1.47 -34.51
CA LEU A 361 9.78 -0.76 -35.65
C LEU A 361 11.29 -0.51 -35.41
N PRO A 362 12.16 -0.70 -36.41
CA PRO A 362 13.61 -0.59 -36.25
C PRO A 362 14.07 0.88 -36.16
N LEU A 363 13.75 1.53 -35.04
CA LEU A 363 14.07 2.92 -34.73
C LEU A 363 14.73 3.02 -33.35
N PRO A 364 15.94 3.59 -33.23
CA PRO A 364 16.62 3.72 -31.95
C PRO A 364 15.97 4.83 -31.12
N VAL A 365 15.08 4.46 -30.20
CA VAL A 365 14.37 5.41 -29.32
C VAL A 365 15.35 5.99 -28.30
N GLN A 366 15.59 7.29 -28.37
CA GLN A 366 16.42 8.00 -27.41
C GLN A 366 15.55 8.59 -26.30
N HIS A 367 15.61 7.98 -25.11
CA HIS A 367 14.93 8.45 -23.90
C HIS A 367 15.70 8.01 -22.65
N ALA A 368 15.43 8.62 -21.49
CA ALA A 368 15.96 8.13 -20.22
C ALA A 368 15.38 6.74 -19.88
N PRO A 369 16.17 5.74 -19.43
CA PRO A 369 15.67 4.40 -19.10
C PRO A 369 14.49 4.44 -18.14
N ARG A 370 13.49 3.60 -18.37
CA ARG A 370 12.27 3.58 -17.57
C ARG A 370 12.50 2.71 -16.35
N GLN A 371 12.74 3.31 -15.20
CA GLN A 371 12.87 2.59 -13.94
C GLN A 371 11.55 1.91 -13.56
N ILE A 372 11.57 0.57 -13.47
CA ILE A 372 10.49 -0.25 -12.96
C ILE A 372 10.89 -0.71 -11.56
N GLY A 373 9.94 -0.71 -10.62
CA GLY A 373 10.25 -0.98 -9.23
C GLY A 373 9.04 -1.14 -8.33
N ALA A 374 9.30 -1.12 -7.03
CA ALA A 374 8.29 -1.19 -5.99
C ALA A 374 8.26 0.11 -5.15
N MET A 375 7.09 0.45 -4.62
CA MET A 375 6.87 1.57 -3.71
C MET A 375 6.20 1.08 -2.43
N TRP A 376 6.70 1.54 -1.28
CA TRP A 376 6.29 1.10 0.06
C TRP A 376 6.02 2.33 0.95
N ARG A 377 5.31 2.15 2.06
CA ARG A 377 5.35 3.15 3.15
C ARG A 377 6.72 3.09 3.84
N THR A 378 7.34 4.23 4.07
CA THR A 378 8.62 4.34 4.80
C THR A 378 8.52 3.77 6.23
N SER A 379 7.33 3.81 6.82
CA SER A 379 7.05 3.27 8.16
C SER A 379 6.72 1.76 8.18
N TYR A 380 6.65 1.08 7.03
CA TYR A 380 6.18 -0.30 6.95
C TYR A 380 7.14 -1.29 7.61
N LEU A 381 6.61 -2.08 8.55
CA LEU A 381 7.27 -3.28 9.06
C LEU A 381 6.71 -4.49 8.30
N PRO A 382 7.45 -5.09 7.35
CA PRO A 382 6.94 -6.23 6.58
C PRO A 382 6.72 -7.45 7.47
N THR A 383 5.64 -8.19 7.23
CA THR A 383 5.47 -9.55 7.74
C THR A 383 6.49 -10.49 7.07
N PRO A 384 6.73 -11.70 7.60
CA PRO A 384 7.60 -12.68 6.94
C PRO A 384 7.19 -12.94 5.48
N ALA A 385 5.88 -13.03 5.19
CA ALA A 385 5.37 -13.18 3.83
C ALA A 385 5.68 -11.97 2.95
N ALA A 386 5.51 -10.74 3.46
CA ALA A 386 5.86 -9.53 2.75
C ALA A 386 7.37 -9.39 2.51
N ALA A 387 8.20 -9.83 3.45
CA ALA A 387 9.66 -9.83 3.32
C ALA A 387 10.13 -10.85 2.26
N GLN A 388 9.51 -12.04 2.22
CA GLN A 388 9.78 -13.02 1.15
C GLN A 388 9.34 -12.50 -0.22
N TRP A 389 8.16 -11.87 -0.30
CA TRP A 389 7.68 -11.20 -1.51
C TRP A 389 8.65 -10.09 -2.00
N GLN A 390 9.16 -9.25 -1.10
CA GLN A 390 10.21 -8.27 -1.43
C GLN A 390 11.49 -8.93 -1.97
N GLY A 391 11.92 -10.04 -1.36
CA GLY A 391 13.07 -10.82 -1.85
C GLY A 391 12.86 -11.37 -3.26
N ILE A 392 11.68 -11.92 -3.54
CA ILE A 392 11.32 -12.47 -4.85
C ILE A 392 11.25 -11.35 -5.90
N LEU A 393 10.63 -10.21 -5.60
CA LEU A 393 10.60 -9.06 -6.52
C LEU A 393 12.01 -8.59 -6.93
N ARG A 394 12.96 -8.57 -5.98
CA ARG A 394 14.37 -8.27 -6.26
C ARG A 394 15.02 -9.32 -7.15
N GLN A 395 14.81 -10.60 -6.87
CA GLN A 395 15.37 -11.70 -7.68
C GLN A 395 14.87 -11.66 -9.12
N VAL A 396 13.56 -11.50 -9.33
CA VAL A 396 12.98 -11.40 -10.67
C VAL A 396 13.43 -10.11 -11.38
N GLY A 397 13.52 -8.97 -10.66
CA GLY A 397 14.08 -7.73 -11.20
C GLY A 397 15.52 -7.87 -11.69
N LEU A 398 16.41 -8.43 -10.85
CA LEU A 398 17.81 -8.68 -11.21
C LEU A 398 17.96 -9.59 -12.43
N ALA A 399 17.10 -10.62 -12.58
CA ALA A 399 17.09 -11.48 -13.76
C ALA A 399 16.70 -10.71 -15.04
N LEU A 400 15.81 -9.72 -14.94
CA LEU A 400 15.44 -8.83 -16.04
C LEU A 400 16.53 -7.80 -16.37
N ASP A 401 17.34 -7.37 -15.40
CA ASP A 401 18.45 -6.45 -15.63
C ASP A 401 19.70 -7.15 -16.17
N GLY A 402 19.95 -8.40 -15.77
CA GLY A 402 21.09 -9.21 -16.23
C GLY A 402 20.97 -9.77 -17.65
N GLY A 403 19.76 -9.77 -18.23
CA GLY A 403 19.51 -10.16 -19.63
C GLY A 403 19.57 -9.00 -20.62
N ARG A 404 20.60 -8.16 -20.53
CA ARG A 404 20.88 -7.04 -21.46
C ARG A 404 21.86 -7.45 -22.56
#